data_AF-A0A2V5Z390-F1
#
_entry.id   AF-A0A2V5Z390-F1
#
_cell.length_a   1.000
_cell.length_b   1.000
_cell.length_c   1.000
_cell.angle_alpha   90.00
_cell.angle_beta   90.00
_cell.angle_gamma   90.00
#
_symmetry.space_group_name_H-M   'P 1'
#
loop_
_entity.id
_entity.type
_entity.pdbx_description
1 polymer ?
#
loop_
_entity_poly.entity_id
_entity_poly.type
_entity_poly.pdbx_seq_one_letter_code
_entity_poly.pdbx_strand_id
1 'polypeptide(L)'
;MKKVPKVVVIGLDAATWTVIRPWMAEGKMPNLAKLMKAGVSGTLESILPPITPPAWTSFMTGKNPGKHGIFHFVETEHGGYAMNYANATSRRSPTVWKLLNNAGYSVGTMNIPFTYPPEPLNGFQISGMDTPSETSPFIHPPELREELVKHLGGIQL
;
A
#
# COMPACT_ATOMS: atom_id res chain seq x y z
N MET A 1 25.49 10.24 4.85
CA MET A 1 25.45 9.32 3.69
C MET A 1 24.00 9.18 3.22
N LYS A 2 23.73 9.17 1.91
CA LYS A 2 22.37 8.88 1.40
C LYS A 2 21.99 7.46 1.79
N LYS A 3 20.86 7.27 2.47
CA LYS A 3 20.32 5.94 2.76
C LYS A 3 19.85 5.32 1.46
N VAL A 4 20.38 4.15 1.11
CA VAL A 4 19.93 3.37 -0.05
C VAL A 4 19.01 2.27 0.46
N PRO A 5 17.78 2.13 -0.07
CA PRO A 5 16.89 1.05 0.30
C PRO A 5 17.53 -0.31 0.02
N LYS A 6 17.47 -1.24 0.98
CA LYS A 6 17.93 -2.62 0.78
C LYS A 6 16.95 -3.43 -0.06
N VAL A 7 15.66 -3.11 0.03
CA VAL A 7 14.56 -3.76 -0.69
C VAL A 7 13.60 -2.67 -1.15
N VAL A 8 13.11 -2.80 -2.37
CA VAL A 8 12.05 -1.96 -2.94
C VAL A 8 10.93 -2.88 -3.41
N VAL A 9 9.71 -2.59 -2.97
CA VAL A 9 8.50 -3.30 -3.42
C VAL A 9 7.64 -2.30 -4.17
N ILE A 10 7.25 -2.65 -5.40
CA ILE A 10 6.37 -1.86 -6.24
C ILE A 10 5.12 -2.69 -6.47
N GLY A 11 3.98 -2.20 -6.01
CA GLY A 11 2.68 -2.80 -6.31
C GLY A 11 1.99 -2.02 -7.41
N LEU A 12 1.45 -2.75 -8.39
CA LEU A 12 0.66 -2.19 -9.49
C LEU A 12 -0.75 -2.78 -9.39
N ASP A 13 -1.73 -1.94 -9.04
CA ASP A 13 -3.12 -2.39 -8.92
C ASP A 13 -3.69 -2.80 -10.30
N ALA A 14 -4.51 -3.84 -10.33
CA ALA A 14 -5.12 -4.43 -11.53
C ALA A 14 -4.14 -4.82 -12.67
N ALA A 15 -2.83 -4.89 -12.42
CA ALA A 15 -1.82 -5.16 -13.43
C ALA A 15 -1.63 -6.67 -13.70
N THR A 16 -2.63 -7.30 -14.29
CA THR A 16 -2.59 -8.73 -14.63
C THR A 16 -1.64 -9.02 -15.80
N TRP A 17 -1.25 -10.29 -15.96
CA TRP A 17 -0.44 -10.72 -17.11
C TRP A 17 -1.11 -10.52 -18.47
N THR A 18 -2.45 -10.49 -18.51
CA THR A 18 -3.20 -10.23 -19.75
C THR A 18 -3.07 -8.78 -20.20
N VAL A 19 -2.70 -7.85 -19.30
CA VAL A 19 -2.43 -6.44 -19.62
C VAL A 19 -0.92 -6.22 -19.82
N ILE A 20 -0.11 -6.71 -18.89
CA ILE A 20 1.35 -6.46 -18.89
C ILE A 20 2.03 -7.10 -20.12
N ARG A 21 1.68 -8.33 -20.50
CA ARG A 21 2.38 -9.05 -21.58
C ARG A 21 2.22 -8.37 -22.96
N PRO A 22 1.01 -7.96 -23.39
CA PRO A 22 0.85 -7.17 -24.61
C PRO A 22 1.69 -5.89 -24.61
N TRP A 23 1.65 -5.11 -23.53
CA TRP A 23 2.43 -3.87 -23.44
C TRP A 23 3.94 -4.09 -23.45
N MET A 24 4.43 -5.17 -22.85
CA MET A 24 5.83 -5.55 -22.98
C MET A 24 6.19 -5.94 -24.42
N ALA A 25 5.35 -6.70 -25.11
CA ALA A 25 5.57 -7.10 -26.50
C ALA A 25 5.60 -5.88 -27.45
N GLU A 26 4.80 -4.86 -27.15
CA GLU A 26 4.80 -3.56 -27.85
C GLU A 26 5.98 -2.65 -27.46
N GLY A 27 6.87 -3.08 -26.56
CA GLY A 27 8.01 -2.29 -26.09
C GLY A 27 7.65 -1.13 -25.16
N LYS A 28 6.41 -1.06 -24.66
CA LYS A 28 5.91 0.01 -23.77
C LYS A 28 6.34 -0.15 -22.31
N MET A 29 6.79 -1.33 -21.90
CA MET A 29 7.26 -1.62 -20.53
C MET A 29 8.69 -2.18 -20.49
N PRO A 30 9.69 -1.47 -21.04
CA PRO A 30 11.05 -2.00 -21.21
C PRO A 30 11.75 -2.32 -19.88
N ASN A 31 11.49 -1.53 -18.83
CA ASN A 31 12.09 -1.75 -17.51
C ASN A 31 11.53 -3.01 -16.84
N LEU A 32 10.22 -3.22 -16.90
CA LEU A 32 9.59 -4.42 -16.34
C LEU A 32 10.00 -5.68 -17.11
N ALA A 33 10.06 -5.61 -18.44
CA ALA A 33 10.57 -6.70 -19.27
C ALA A 33 12.01 -7.08 -18.90
N LYS A 34 12.89 -6.09 -18.67
CA LYS A 34 14.27 -6.33 -18.20
C LYS A 34 14.29 -7.01 -16.83
N LEU A 35 13.46 -6.57 -15.88
CA LEU A 35 13.37 -7.18 -14.55
C LEU A 35 12.89 -8.64 -14.62
N MET A 36 11.86 -8.92 -15.43
CA MET A 36 11.36 -10.29 -15.60
C MET A 36 12.41 -11.21 -16.24
N LYS A 37 13.17 -10.71 -17.23
CA LYS A 37 14.23 -11.48 -17.90
C LYS A 37 15.41 -11.78 -16.96
N ALA A 38 15.76 -10.85 -16.08
CA ALA A 38 16.91 -10.98 -15.18
C ALA A 38 16.57 -11.66 -13.84
N GLY A 39 15.28 -11.84 -13.54
CA GLY A 39 14.79 -12.36 -12.27
C GLY A 39 13.81 -13.53 -12.44
N VAL A 40 12.84 -13.60 -11.54
CA VAL A 40 11.80 -14.63 -11.55
C VAL A 40 10.44 -13.95 -11.65
N SER A 41 9.56 -14.52 -12.47
CA SER A 41 8.19 -14.07 -12.63
C SER A 41 7.24 -15.27 -12.69
N GLY A 42 6.07 -15.14 -12.07
CA GLY A 42 5.05 -16.19 -12.06
C GLY A 42 3.66 -15.62 -11.77
N THR A 43 2.65 -16.46 -11.92
CA THR A 43 1.29 -16.13 -11.50
C THR A 43 1.17 -16.39 -10.00
N LEU A 44 0.64 -15.41 -9.27
CA LEU A 44 0.28 -15.55 -7.86
C LEU A 44 -1.24 -15.65 -7.75
N GLU A 45 -1.71 -16.45 -6.79
CA GLU A 45 -3.11 -16.45 -6.38
C GLU A 45 -3.38 -15.20 -5.55
N SER A 46 -4.48 -14.50 -5.86
CA SER A 46 -4.96 -13.41 -5.02
C SER A 46 -5.69 -13.96 -3.79
N ILE A 47 -6.39 -13.11 -3.08
CA ILE A 47 -7.29 -13.51 -2.00
C ILE A 47 -8.74 -13.58 -2.46
N LEU A 48 -9.62 -14.14 -1.62
CA LEU A 48 -11.06 -14.14 -1.83
C LEU A 48 -11.72 -13.23 -0.76
N PRO A 49 -12.50 -12.21 -1.16
CA PRO A 49 -12.78 -11.76 -2.53
C PRO A 49 -11.61 -10.95 -3.15
N PRO A 50 -11.30 -11.10 -4.46
CA PRO A 50 -10.13 -10.47 -5.11
C PRO A 50 -10.34 -8.98 -5.42
N ILE A 51 -10.65 -8.19 -4.39
CA ILE A 51 -10.86 -6.74 -4.46
C ILE A 51 -9.81 -6.02 -3.61
N THR A 52 -9.58 -4.74 -3.92
CA THR A 52 -8.50 -3.90 -3.37
C THR A 52 -8.35 -3.97 -1.84
N PRO A 53 -9.40 -3.77 -1.01
CA PRO A 53 -9.26 -3.77 0.45
C PRO A 53 -8.63 -5.05 1.05
N PRO A 54 -9.23 -6.24 0.87
CA PRO A 54 -8.64 -7.48 1.35
C PRO A 54 -7.33 -7.82 0.67
N ALA A 55 -7.13 -7.50 -0.62
CA ALA A 55 -5.92 -7.86 -1.36
C ALA A 55 -4.68 -7.12 -0.85
N TRP A 56 -4.76 -5.79 -0.76
CA TRP A 56 -3.66 -4.98 -0.25
C TRP A 56 -3.44 -5.21 1.24
N THR A 57 -4.51 -5.42 2.03
CA THR A 57 -4.38 -5.78 3.44
C THR A 57 -3.70 -7.13 3.64
N SER A 58 -4.02 -8.12 2.79
CA SER A 58 -3.38 -9.43 2.83
C SER A 58 -1.91 -9.33 2.45
N PHE A 59 -1.58 -8.59 1.39
CA PHE A 59 -0.20 -8.30 0.98
C PHE A 59 0.61 -7.71 2.13
N MET A 60 0.09 -6.68 2.79
CA MET A 60 0.84 -5.99 3.84
C MET A 60 0.95 -6.76 5.15
N THR A 61 0.03 -7.67 5.45
CA THR A 61 0.03 -8.42 6.73
C THR A 61 0.55 -9.85 6.60
N GLY A 62 0.59 -10.40 5.39
CA GLY A 62 0.83 -11.82 5.15
C GLY A 62 -0.29 -12.72 5.72
N LYS A 63 -1.50 -12.17 5.91
CA LYS A 63 -2.66 -12.87 6.48
C LYS A 63 -3.83 -12.85 5.49
N ASN A 64 -4.80 -13.74 5.68
CA ASN A 64 -6.06 -13.72 4.93
C ASN A 64 -7.11 -12.79 5.58
N PRO A 65 -8.22 -12.46 4.89
CA PRO A 65 -9.27 -11.57 5.39
C PRO A 65 -9.85 -11.97 6.75
N GLY A 66 -10.02 -13.26 7.01
CA GLY A 66 -10.48 -13.76 8.31
C GLY A 66 -9.59 -13.33 9.47
N LYS A 67 -8.27 -13.25 9.26
CA LYS A 67 -7.28 -12.87 10.28
C LYS A 67 -7.12 -11.35 10.40
N HIS A 68 -6.94 -10.63 9.30
CA HIS A 68 -6.71 -9.18 9.36
C HIS A 68 -7.99 -8.34 9.46
N GLY A 69 -9.16 -8.90 9.15
CA GLY A 69 -10.48 -8.29 9.41
C GLY A 69 -11.01 -7.33 8.34
N ILE A 70 -10.29 -7.12 7.24
CA ILE A 70 -10.72 -6.22 6.15
C ILE A 70 -11.31 -7.06 5.03
N PHE A 71 -12.58 -6.83 4.69
CA PHE A 71 -13.31 -7.62 3.69
C PHE A 71 -13.80 -6.81 2.49
N HIS A 72 -14.05 -5.51 2.69
CA HIS A 72 -14.64 -4.63 1.69
C HIS A 72 -14.19 -3.18 1.93
N PHE A 73 -14.57 -2.28 1.02
CA PHE A 73 -14.33 -0.83 1.15
C PHE A 73 -15.14 -0.19 2.28
N VAL A 74 -16.20 -0.86 2.71
CA VAL A 74 -17.09 -0.39 3.76
C VAL A 74 -17.28 -1.50 4.79
N GLU A 75 -17.48 -1.11 6.02
CA GLU A 75 -17.77 -1.99 7.14
C GLU A 75 -18.99 -1.48 7.91
N THR A 76 -19.68 -2.40 8.55
CA THR A 76 -20.83 -2.07 9.40
C THR A 76 -20.34 -1.64 10.77
N GLU A 77 -20.93 -0.58 11.31
CA GLU A 77 -20.66 -0.14 12.67
C GLU A 77 -21.00 -1.26 13.67
N HIS A 78 -20.14 -1.42 14.68
CA HIS A 78 -20.38 -2.41 15.71
C HIS A 78 -21.64 -2.06 16.53
N GLY A 79 -22.63 -2.96 16.52
CA GLY A 79 -23.88 -2.75 17.25
C GLY A 79 -24.92 -1.88 16.53
N GLY A 80 -24.70 -1.56 15.25
CA GLY A 80 -25.61 -0.77 14.44
C GLY A 80 -25.70 -1.23 12.98
N TYR A 81 -26.37 -0.42 12.16
CA TYR A 81 -26.51 -0.62 10.71
C TYR A 81 -25.82 0.49 9.90
N ALA A 82 -25.17 1.44 10.57
CA ALA A 82 -24.40 2.47 9.89
C ALA A 82 -23.23 1.83 9.13
N MET A 83 -22.88 2.41 7.99
CA MET A 83 -21.76 1.95 7.15
C MET A 83 -20.64 2.98 7.22
N ASN A 84 -19.45 2.52 7.55
CA ASN A 84 -18.23 3.33 7.59
C ASN A 84 -17.26 2.89 6.50
N TYR A 85 -16.41 3.79 6.03
CA TYR A 85 -15.30 3.40 5.17
C TYR A 85 -14.28 2.63 5.98
N ALA A 86 -13.97 1.40 5.53
CA ALA A 86 -12.90 0.62 6.12
C ALA A 86 -11.56 1.30 5.83
N ASN A 87 -10.66 1.29 6.82
CA ASN A 87 -9.35 1.89 6.69
C ASN A 87 -8.34 1.15 7.59
N ALA A 88 -7.17 1.74 7.86
CA ALA A 88 -6.13 1.11 8.67
C ALA A 88 -6.56 0.82 10.12
N THR A 89 -7.50 1.58 10.71
CA THR A 89 -7.95 1.35 12.10
C THR A 89 -8.79 0.09 12.25
N SER A 90 -9.45 -0.34 11.18
CA SER A 90 -10.26 -1.58 11.14
C SER A 90 -9.39 -2.84 11.05
N ARG A 91 -8.08 -2.70 10.75
CA ARG A 91 -7.15 -3.81 10.58
C ARG A 91 -6.74 -4.41 11.93
N ARG A 92 -6.90 -5.72 12.08
CA ARG A 92 -6.61 -6.50 13.32
C ARG A 92 -5.25 -7.19 13.33
N SER A 93 -4.40 -6.95 12.35
CA SER A 93 -3.09 -7.62 12.21
C SER A 93 -1.98 -6.60 11.94
N PRO A 94 -0.79 -6.78 12.52
CA PRO A 94 0.33 -5.90 12.24
C PRO A 94 0.77 -6.07 10.79
N THR A 95 1.23 -4.96 10.23
CA THR A 95 1.78 -4.88 8.88
C THR A 95 3.25 -5.29 8.88
N VAL A 96 3.76 -5.70 7.72
CA VAL A 96 5.17 -6.06 7.54
C VAL A 96 6.08 -4.88 7.83
N TRP A 97 5.66 -3.64 7.52
CA TRP A 97 6.43 -2.46 7.88
C TRP A 97 6.49 -2.24 9.39
N LYS A 98 5.40 -2.44 10.13
CA LYS A 98 5.44 -2.34 11.59
C LYS A 98 6.36 -3.40 12.21
N LEU A 99 6.31 -4.62 11.70
CA LEU A 99 7.17 -5.72 12.14
C LEU A 99 8.65 -5.41 11.87
N LEU A 100 8.98 -4.91 10.67
CA LEU A 100 10.34 -4.48 10.33
C LEU A 100 10.81 -3.31 11.20
N ASN A 101 9.93 -2.37 11.50
CA ASN A 101 10.25 -1.23 12.35
C ASN A 101 10.53 -1.64 13.79
N ASN A 102 9.73 -2.56 14.34
CA ASN A 102 9.97 -3.17 15.65
C ASN A 102 11.29 -3.95 15.70
N ALA A 103 11.74 -4.49 14.55
CA ALA A 103 13.04 -5.13 14.40
C ALA A 103 14.20 -4.14 14.15
N GLY A 104 13.96 -2.82 14.22
CA GLY A 104 14.98 -1.77 14.10
C GLY A 104 15.25 -1.29 12.67
N TYR A 105 14.50 -1.75 11.66
CA TYR A 105 14.65 -1.29 10.29
C TYR A 105 13.87 -0.01 10.03
N SER A 106 14.47 0.91 9.26
CA SER A 106 13.74 2.06 8.74
C SER A 106 12.93 1.67 7.50
N VAL A 107 11.68 2.11 7.42
CA VAL A 107 10.75 1.74 6.34
C VAL A 107 10.04 2.98 5.80
N GLY A 108 9.91 3.05 4.47
CA GLY A 108 9.11 4.06 3.77
C GLY A 108 7.96 3.40 3.01
N THR A 109 6.74 3.90 3.15
CA THR A 109 5.58 3.47 2.36
C THR A 109 4.86 4.68 1.77
N MET A 110 4.29 4.52 0.58
CA MET A 110 3.57 5.59 -0.10
C MET A 110 2.48 5.01 -1.00
N ASN A 111 1.30 5.61 -0.95
CA ASN A 111 0.16 5.29 -1.81
C ASN A 111 -0.23 3.81 -1.80
N ILE A 112 -0.15 3.17 -0.63
CA ILE A 112 -0.65 1.80 -0.43
C ILE A 112 -2.10 1.91 0.09
N PRO A 113 -3.10 1.30 -0.55
CA PRO A 113 -4.47 1.33 -0.07
C PRO A 113 -4.63 0.81 1.37
N PHE A 114 -5.61 1.35 2.10
CA PHE A 114 -5.98 0.92 3.46
C PHE A 114 -4.87 1.19 4.48
N THR A 115 -4.25 2.36 4.37
CA THR A 115 -3.14 2.81 5.22
C THR A 115 -3.38 4.17 5.86
N TYR A 116 -4.60 4.71 5.78
CA TYR A 116 -5.03 5.87 6.56
C TYR A 116 -5.72 5.43 7.87
N PRO A 117 -5.44 6.08 9.01
CA PRO A 117 -4.37 7.04 9.22
C PRO A 117 -2.98 6.36 9.14
N PRO A 118 -1.92 7.10 8.82
CA PRO A 118 -0.58 6.55 8.68
C PRO A 118 -0.08 5.98 10.01
N GLU A 119 0.65 4.86 9.95
CA GLU A 119 1.26 4.29 11.15
C GLU A 119 2.52 5.09 11.54
N PRO A 120 2.82 5.24 12.84
CA PRO A 120 4.07 5.83 13.28
C PRO A 120 5.21 4.84 13.02
N LEU A 121 6.11 5.22 12.10
CA LEU A 121 7.28 4.47 11.67
C LEU A 121 8.57 5.29 11.83
N ASN A 122 9.68 4.63 12.17
CA ASN A 122 11.01 5.14 11.89
C ASN A 122 11.25 5.09 10.37
N GLY A 123 11.04 6.22 9.70
CA GLY A 123 10.96 6.34 8.25
C GLY A 123 9.78 7.22 7.88
N PHE A 124 8.97 6.82 6.91
CA PHE A 124 7.77 7.58 6.52
C PHE A 124 6.62 6.68 6.06
N GLN A 125 5.41 7.20 6.14
CA GLN A 125 4.22 6.60 5.54
C GLN A 125 3.33 7.71 4.97
N ILE A 126 3.05 7.62 3.68
CA ILE A 126 2.07 8.47 2.99
C ILE A 126 0.90 7.55 2.63
N SER A 127 -0.26 7.77 3.26
CA SER A 127 -1.42 6.89 3.10
C SER A 127 -1.94 6.85 1.65
N GLY A 128 -2.72 5.82 1.34
CA GLY A 128 -3.28 5.60 0.00
C GLY A 128 -4.72 6.06 -0.14
N MET A 129 -5.45 5.34 -1.01
CA MET A 129 -6.79 5.70 -1.52
C MET A 129 -7.87 5.92 -0.45
N ASP A 130 -7.68 5.38 0.76
CA ASP A 130 -8.62 5.50 1.88
C ASP A 130 -8.47 6.82 2.65
N THR A 131 -7.59 7.71 2.17
CA THR A 131 -7.42 9.06 2.72
C THR A 131 -8.67 9.91 2.46
N PRO A 132 -9.32 10.49 3.48
CA PRO A 132 -10.59 11.21 3.32
C PRO A 132 -10.48 12.51 2.50
N SER A 133 -9.36 13.23 2.61
CA SER A 133 -9.14 14.51 1.94
C SER A 133 -7.67 14.93 1.97
N GLU A 134 -7.28 15.86 1.09
CA GLU A 134 -5.95 16.49 1.08
C GLU A 134 -5.62 17.27 2.37
N THR A 135 -6.64 17.58 3.17
CA THR A 135 -6.48 18.25 4.48
C THR A 135 -6.33 17.26 5.64
N SER A 136 -6.56 15.97 5.40
CA SER A 136 -6.42 14.93 6.42
C SER A 136 -4.95 14.69 6.79
N PRO A 137 -4.64 14.23 8.01
CA PRO A 137 -3.28 13.90 8.43
C PRO A 137 -2.80 12.56 7.86
N PHE A 138 -2.62 12.49 6.53
CA PHE A 138 -2.28 11.25 5.81
C PHE A 138 -0.78 11.00 5.63
N ILE A 139 0.07 11.82 6.23
CA ILE A 139 1.54 11.72 6.13
C ILE A 139 2.14 11.59 7.53
N HIS A 140 2.98 10.57 7.71
CA HIS A 140 3.86 10.41 8.84
C HIS A 140 5.34 10.42 8.37
N PRO A 141 6.24 11.16 9.03
CA PRO A 141 5.94 12.15 10.06
C PRO A 141 5.30 13.42 9.44
N PRO A 142 4.50 14.21 10.17
CA PRO A 142 3.72 15.31 9.60
C PRO A 142 4.55 16.37 8.88
N GLU A 143 5.78 16.65 9.36
CA GLU A 143 6.71 17.62 8.78
C GLU A 143 7.14 17.28 7.34
N LEU A 144 7.05 16.01 6.94
CA LEU A 144 7.35 15.59 5.57
C LEU A 144 6.41 16.25 4.55
N ARG A 145 5.20 16.65 4.95
CA ARG A 145 4.27 17.36 4.08
C ARG A 145 4.87 18.67 3.56
N GLU A 146 5.51 19.44 4.42
CA GLU A 146 6.09 20.74 4.04
C GLU A 146 7.25 20.56 3.05
N GLU A 147 8.07 19.55 3.28
CA GLU A 147 9.16 19.18 2.36
C GLU A 147 8.61 18.79 0.98
N LEU A 148 7.59 17.91 0.94
CA LEU A 148 6.97 17.51 -0.31
C LEU A 148 6.35 18.69 -1.05
N VAL A 149 5.64 19.58 -0.33
CA VAL A 149 5.01 20.75 -0.97
C VAL A 149 6.05 21.71 -1.53
N LYS A 150 7.15 21.91 -0.81
CA LYS A 150 8.27 22.76 -1.26
C LYS A 150 8.92 22.22 -2.54
N HIS A 151 9.03 20.90 -2.69
CA HIS A 151 9.73 20.27 -3.81
C HIS A 151 8.84 19.91 -4.99
N LEU A 152 7.56 19.60 -4.76
CA LEU A 152 6.63 19.05 -5.75
C LEU A 152 5.43 19.96 -6.02
N GLY A 153 5.19 20.98 -5.20
CA GLY A 153 3.99 21.82 -5.27
C GLY A 153 2.81 21.22 -4.48
N GLY A 154 1.58 21.47 -4.91
CA GLY A 154 0.40 20.93 -4.24
C GLY A 154 0.36 19.39 -4.26
N ILE A 155 -0.17 18.79 -3.19
CA ILE A 155 -0.43 17.35 -3.14
C ILE A 155 -1.88 17.13 -3.57
N GLN A 156 -2.07 16.30 -4.59
CA GLN A 156 -3.39 15.82 -5.03
C GLN A 156 -3.52 14.34 -4.70
N LEU A 157 -4.69 13.95 -4.19
CA LEU A 157 -5.04 12.56 -3.91
C LEU A 157 -5.68 11.87 -5.11
#